data_AF-A0A7C8NPS9-F1
#
_entry.id   AF-A0A7C8NPS9-F1
#
_cell.length_a   1.000
_cell.length_b   1.000
_cell.length_c   1.000
_cell.angle_alpha   90.00
_cell.angle_beta   90.00
_cell.angle_gamma   90.00
#
_symmetry.space_group_name_H-M   'P 1'
#
loop_
_entity.id
_entity.type
_entity.pdbx_description
1 polymer ?
#
loop_
_entity_poly.entity_id
_entity_poly.type
_entity_poly.pdbx_seq_one_letter_code
_entity_poly.pdbx_strand_id
1 'polypeptide(L)'
;MALSAEDRDGLGRSFFAQEAPWKSLPKDRVGVESLKEFVGKLIYEQIHAPLREIGNPRTSTLEQKLFVTEVEVKAREITDEVFHGHYEKEIFIECENFKLRQHARALNKELSESFIKYGNNRAFSSVLNSRNNEEGDGGEYN
;
A
#
# COMPACT_ATOMS: atom_id res chain seq x y z
N MET A 1 -21.44 -45.97 26.71
CA MET A 1 -21.11 -44.72 27.42
C MET A 1 -20.06 -44.00 26.61
N ALA A 2 -20.28 -42.74 26.24
CA ALA A 2 -19.25 -41.95 25.57
C ALA A 2 -18.18 -41.55 26.61
N LEU A 3 -16.90 -41.73 26.27
CA LEU A 3 -15.77 -41.27 27.10
C LEU A 3 -15.80 -39.75 27.22
N SER A 4 -15.40 -39.22 28.38
CA SER A 4 -15.24 -37.77 28.57
C SER A 4 -14.17 -37.22 27.61
N ALA A 5 -14.24 -35.92 27.29
CA ALA A 5 -13.24 -35.26 26.48
C ALA A 5 -11.83 -35.37 27.10
N GLU A 6 -11.75 -35.26 28.43
CA GLU A 6 -10.49 -35.40 29.20
C GLU A 6 -9.93 -36.83 29.14
N ASP A 7 -10.82 -37.82 29.24
CA ASP A 7 -10.42 -39.24 29.13
C ASP A 7 -9.89 -39.56 27.73
N ARG A 8 -10.52 -38.99 26.69
CA ARG A 8 -10.09 -39.15 25.30
C ARG A 8 -8.73 -38.49 25.05
N ASP A 9 -8.49 -37.32 25.61
CA ASP A 9 -7.22 -36.61 25.46
C ASP A 9 -6.09 -37.34 26.23
N GLY A 10 -6.42 -37.95 27.38
CA GLY A 10 -5.53 -38.85 28.11
C GLY A 10 -5.15 -40.11 27.30
N LEU A 11 -6.14 -40.75 26.67
CA LEU A 11 -5.93 -41.90 25.78
C LEU A 11 -5.14 -41.53 24.52
N GLY A 12 -5.35 -40.34 23.97
CA GLY A 12 -4.56 -39.83 22.84
C GLY A 12 -3.08 -39.68 23.20
N ARG A 13 -2.77 -39.16 24.40
CA ARG A 13 -1.38 -39.02 24.87
C ARG A 13 -0.68 -40.37 25.01
N SER A 14 -1.35 -41.38 25.56
CA SER A 14 -0.76 -42.72 25.69
C SER A 14 -0.60 -43.41 24.34
N PHE A 15 -1.56 -43.26 23.43
CA PHE A 15 -1.51 -43.77 22.06
C PHE A 15 -0.27 -43.26 21.30
N PHE A 16 -0.07 -41.93 21.25
CA PHE A 16 1.09 -41.33 20.58
C PHE A 16 2.43 -41.61 21.29
N ALA A 17 2.42 -42.08 22.53
CA ALA A 17 3.62 -42.42 23.29
C ALA A 17 4.03 -43.90 23.21
N GLN A 18 3.07 -44.81 22.97
CA GLN A 18 3.28 -46.25 23.08
C GLN A 18 3.18 -46.98 21.75
N GLU A 19 2.32 -46.55 20.83
CA GLU A 19 2.07 -47.27 19.58
C GLU A 19 3.08 -46.92 18.48
N ALA A 20 3.73 -47.92 17.89
CA ALA A 20 4.46 -47.77 16.64
C ALA A 20 3.46 -47.76 15.45
N PRO A 21 3.65 -46.94 14.40
CA PRO A 21 4.80 -46.08 14.12
C PRO A 21 4.74 -44.69 14.80
N TRP A 22 3.63 -44.35 15.45
CA TRP A 22 3.34 -43.01 15.95
C TRP A 22 4.26 -42.52 17.08
N LYS A 23 4.86 -43.45 17.84
CA LYS A 23 5.85 -43.19 18.88
C LYS A 23 7.14 -42.52 18.35
N SER A 24 7.48 -42.68 17.08
CA SER A 24 8.67 -42.05 16.50
C SER A 24 8.44 -40.58 16.14
N LEU A 25 7.21 -40.07 16.27
CA LEU A 25 6.89 -38.69 15.92
C LEU A 25 7.25 -37.72 17.05
N PRO A 26 7.64 -36.48 16.71
CA PRO A 26 7.93 -35.44 17.69
C PRO A 26 6.67 -35.12 18.49
N LYS A 27 6.76 -35.19 19.83
CA LYS A 27 5.64 -34.91 20.75
C LYS A 27 5.10 -33.49 20.62
N ASP A 28 5.94 -32.55 20.20
CA ASP A 28 5.54 -31.16 19.90
C ASP A 28 4.64 -31.01 18.66
N ARG A 29 4.45 -32.08 17.88
CA ARG A 29 3.64 -32.07 16.65
C ARG A 29 2.49 -33.08 16.66
N VAL A 30 2.32 -33.84 17.74
CA VAL A 30 1.27 -34.85 17.86
C VAL A 30 0.43 -34.61 19.12
N GLY A 31 -0.85 -35.00 19.04
CA GLY A 31 -1.81 -34.77 20.11
C GLY A 31 -2.66 -33.52 19.93
N VAL A 32 -3.76 -33.47 20.69
CA VAL A 32 -4.78 -32.42 20.58
C VAL A 32 -4.26 -31.09 21.13
N GLU A 33 -3.38 -31.10 22.13
CA GLU A 33 -2.79 -29.89 22.73
C GLU A 33 -1.90 -29.14 21.73
N SER A 34 -0.96 -29.83 21.09
CA SER A 34 -0.08 -29.25 20.06
C SER A 34 -0.87 -28.77 18.84
N LEU A 35 -1.91 -29.51 18.44
CA LEU A 35 -2.83 -29.06 17.40
C LEU A 35 -3.57 -27.78 17.80
N LYS A 36 -4.06 -27.69 19.04
CA LYS A 36 -4.80 -26.52 19.54
C LYS A 36 -3.92 -25.28 19.58
N GLU A 37 -2.67 -25.42 20.02
CA GLU A 37 -1.68 -24.33 19.99
C GLU A 37 -1.34 -23.90 18.56
N PHE A 38 -1.06 -24.87 17.67
CA PHE A 38 -0.75 -24.61 16.28
C PHE A 38 -1.91 -23.91 15.56
N VAL A 39 -3.13 -24.42 15.70
CA VAL A 39 -4.33 -23.82 15.11
C VAL A 39 -4.63 -22.47 15.72
N GLY A 40 -4.46 -22.29 17.04
CA GLY A 40 -4.61 -21.00 17.70
C GLY A 40 -3.64 -19.96 17.15
N LYS A 41 -2.36 -20.34 16.97
CA LYS A 41 -1.34 -19.50 16.35
C LYS A 41 -1.68 -19.19 14.89
N LEU A 42 -2.08 -20.18 14.11
CA LEU A 42 -2.46 -20.02 12.70
C LEU A 42 -3.66 -19.08 12.55
N ILE A 43 -4.69 -19.22 13.39
CA ILE A 43 -5.86 -18.34 13.40
C ILE A 43 -5.44 -16.91 13.77
N TYR A 44 -4.56 -16.77 14.76
CA TYR A 44 -4.08 -15.45 15.17
C TYR A 44 -3.29 -14.76 14.05
N GLU A 45 -2.34 -15.46 13.44
CA GLU A 45 -1.51 -14.94 12.35
C GLU A 45 -2.32 -14.65 11.09
N GLN A 46 -3.21 -15.55 10.70
CA GLN A 46 -3.90 -15.46 9.41
C GLN A 46 -5.15 -14.58 9.45
N ILE A 47 -5.84 -14.49 10.59
CA ILE A 47 -7.13 -13.79 10.71
C ILE A 47 -6.97 -12.54 11.57
N HIS A 48 -6.37 -12.63 12.75
CA HIS A 48 -6.34 -11.49 13.66
C HIS A 48 -5.29 -10.44 13.30
N ALA A 49 -4.13 -10.82 12.77
CA ALA A 49 -3.10 -9.87 12.35
C ALA A 49 -3.60 -8.90 11.26
N PRO A 50 -4.17 -9.35 10.12
CA PRO A 50 -4.67 -8.43 9.10
C PRO A 50 -5.90 -7.63 9.57
N LEU A 51 -6.75 -8.21 10.41
CA LEU A 51 -7.89 -7.47 10.99
C LEU A 51 -7.43 -6.35 11.93
N ARG A 52 -6.29 -6.52 12.61
CA ARG A 52 -5.74 -5.47 13.48
C ARG A 52 -5.25 -4.27 12.69
N GLU A 53 -4.71 -4.47 11.49
CA GLU A 53 -4.33 -3.38 10.58
C GLU A 53 -5.55 -2.60 10.08
N ILE A 54 -6.68 -3.28 9.84
CA ILE A 54 -7.94 -2.66 9.39
C ILE A 54 -8.65 -1.91 10.54
N GLY A 55 -8.28 -2.21 11.78
CA GLY A 55 -8.77 -1.57 12.99
C GLY A 55 -9.97 -2.28 13.62
N ASN A 56 -10.57 -1.64 14.63
CA ASN A 56 -11.64 -2.25 15.40
C ASN A 56 -12.87 -2.58 14.55
N PRO A 57 -13.55 -3.71 14.82
CA PRO A 57 -14.78 -4.07 14.14
C PRO A 57 -15.86 -3.02 14.40
N ARG A 58 -16.39 -2.45 13.32
CA ARG A 58 -17.42 -1.40 13.33
C ARG A 58 -18.78 -2.05 13.14
N THR A 59 -19.45 -2.36 14.25
CA THR A 59 -20.70 -3.13 14.25
C THR A 59 -21.93 -2.26 14.10
N SER A 60 -21.84 -0.98 14.50
CA SER A 60 -22.94 -0.01 14.41
C SER A 60 -22.88 0.83 13.14
N THR A 61 -24.04 1.14 12.56
CA THR A 61 -24.18 2.05 11.41
C THR A 61 -23.60 3.43 11.70
N LEU A 62 -23.67 3.89 12.96
CA LEU A 62 -23.10 5.18 13.35
C LEU A 62 -21.56 5.16 13.27
N GLU A 63 -20.94 4.11 13.80
CA GLU A 63 -19.48 3.93 13.76
C GLU A 63 -18.96 3.82 12.33
N GLN A 64 -19.71 3.13 11.47
CA GLN A 64 -19.39 3.03 10.04
C GLN A 64 -19.42 4.40 9.36
N LYS A 65 -20.45 5.21 9.61
CA LYS A 65 -20.56 6.57 9.06
C LYS A 65 -19.42 7.46 9.55
N LEU A 66 -19.14 7.44 10.85
CA LEU A 66 -18.05 8.24 11.44
C LEU A 66 -16.70 7.88 10.82
N PHE A 67 -16.44 6.59 10.61
CA PHE A 67 -15.21 6.14 9.95
C PHE A 67 -15.11 6.65 8.51
N VAL A 68 -16.19 6.56 7.72
CA VAL A 68 -16.19 7.07 6.35
C VAL A 68 -15.89 8.57 6.34
N THR A 69 -16.49 9.33 7.25
CA THR A 69 -16.21 10.77 7.42
C THR A 69 -14.76 11.02 7.79
N GLU A 70 -14.18 10.23 8.70
CA GLU A 70 -12.77 10.35 9.10
C GLU A 70 -11.83 10.09 7.91
N VAL A 71 -12.09 9.04 7.13
CA VAL A 71 -11.32 8.73 5.91
C VAL A 71 -11.45 9.86 4.89
N GLU A 72 -12.64 10.42 4.71
CA GLU A 72 -12.87 11.54 3.80
C GLU A 72 -12.07 12.78 4.20
N VAL A 73 -12.05 13.10 5.50
CA VAL A 73 -11.27 14.23 6.03
C VAL A 73 -9.78 14.02 5.80
N LYS A 74 -9.25 12.82 6.11
CA LYS A 74 -7.83 12.50 5.87
C LYS A 74 -7.47 12.57 4.39
N ALA A 75 -8.33 12.05 3.51
CA ALA A 75 -8.12 12.13 2.07
C ALA A 75 -8.07 13.59 1.60
N ARG A 76 -9.01 14.43 2.08
CA ARG A 76 -9.03 15.86 1.76
C ARG A 76 -7.77 16.57 2.23
N GLU A 77 -7.32 16.31 3.45
CA GLU A 77 -6.09 16.88 4.01
C GLU A 77 -4.87 16.52 3.16
N ILE A 78 -4.73 15.25 2.77
CA ILE A 78 -3.64 14.79 1.88
C ILE A 78 -3.71 15.48 0.52
N THR A 79 -4.91 15.60 -0.08
CA THR A 79 -5.03 16.29 -1.37
C THR A 79 -4.64 17.77 -1.27
N ASP A 80 -5.02 18.42 -0.18
CA ASP A 80 -4.70 19.82 0.05
C ASP A 80 -3.18 20.02 0.19
N GLU A 81 -2.52 19.16 0.96
CA GLU A 81 -1.06 19.13 1.08
C GLU A 81 -0.36 18.90 -0.26
N VAL A 82 -0.89 18.00 -1.10
CA VAL A 82 -0.35 17.74 -2.45
C VAL A 82 -0.37 19.00 -3.31
N PHE A 83 -1.48 19.75 -3.30
CA PHE A 83 -1.62 20.98 -4.08
C PHE A 83 -0.77 22.13 -3.53
N HIS A 84 -0.69 22.26 -2.21
CA HIS A 84 0.15 23.26 -1.56
C HIS A 84 1.64 22.92 -1.63
N GLY A 85 1.99 21.66 -1.87
CA GLY A 85 3.38 21.19 -1.98
C GLY A 85 4.03 20.89 -0.64
N HIS A 86 3.24 20.51 0.37
CA HIS A 86 3.71 20.03 1.66
C HIS A 86 3.83 18.51 1.60
N TYR A 87 5.05 17.97 1.63
CA TYR A 87 5.33 16.54 1.40
C TYR A 87 6.02 15.86 2.59
N GLU A 88 5.55 16.14 3.81
CA GLU A 88 6.19 15.66 5.05
C GLU A 88 5.71 14.26 5.48
N LYS A 89 4.52 13.84 5.02
CA LYS A 89 3.93 12.54 5.38
C LYS A 89 4.66 11.38 4.70
N GLU A 90 4.72 10.23 5.39
CA GLU A 90 5.36 8.99 4.92
C GLU A 90 4.83 8.53 3.56
N ILE A 91 3.54 8.74 3.28
CA ILE A 91 2.91 8.43 1.98
C ILE A 91 3.62 9.10 0.80
N PHE A 92 4.25 10.25 1.00
CA PHE A 92 4.98 10.98 -0.04
C PHE A 92 6.44 10.52 -0.14
N ILE A 93 6.96 9.84 0.87
CA ILE A 93 8.28 9.21 0.83
C ILE A 93 8.18 7.88 0.09
N GLU A 94 7.16 7.08 0.39
CA GLU A 94 6.93 5.78 -0.25
C GLU A 94 6.52 5.91 -1.73
N CYS A 95 5.66 6.88 -2.02
CA CYS A 95 5.13 7.10 -3.37
C CYS A 95 5.58 8.45 -3.92
N GLU A 96 6.72 8.47 -4.62
CA GLU A 96 7.25 9.68 -5.26
C GLU A 96 6.25 10.32 -6.23
N ASN A 97 5.45 9.50 -6.92
CA ASN A 97 4.41 9.91 -7.86
C ASN A 97 3.37 10.87 -7.27
N PHE A 98 3.19 10.90 -5.94
CA PHE A 98 2.23 11.80 -5.29
C PHE A 98 2.76 13.23 -5.10
N LYS A 99 4.04 13.50 -5.41
CA LYS A 99 4.62 14.86 -5.37
C LYS A 99 4.25 15.67 -6.62
N LEU A 100 2.96 15.85 -6.83
CA LEU A 100 2.41 16.42 -8.06
C LEU A 100 3.02 17.78 -8.42
N ARG A 101 3.17 18.68 -7.43
CA ARG A 101 3.73 20.03 -7.66
C ARG A 101 5.21 19.97 -8.02
N GLN A 102 5.96 19.03 -7.46
CA GLN A 102 7.36 18.81 -7.82
C GLN A 102 7.48 18.31 -9.25
N HIS A 103 6.66 17.32 -9.63
CA HIS A 103 6.62 16.82 -11.01
C HIS A 103 6.19 17.90 -12.01
N ALA A 104 5.16 18.68 -11.70
CA ALA A 104 4.73 19.79 -12.56
C ALA A 104 5.85 20.84 -12.74
N ARG A 105 6.61 21.14 -11.67
CA ARG A 105 7.78 22.03 -11.77
C ARG A 105 8.91 21.44 -12.60
N ALA A 106 9.18 20.13 -12.45
CA ALA A 106 10.19 19.45 -13.26
C ALA A 106 9.85 19.48 -14.75
N LEU A 107 8.59 19.18 -15.11
CA LEU A 107 8.10 19.25 -16.48
C LEU A 107 8.17 20.67 -17.05
N ASN A 108 7.77 21.68 -16.28
CA ASN A 108 7.87 23.07 -16.71
C ASN A 108 9.33 23.50 -16.93
N LYS A 109 10.25 23.02 -16.10
CA LYS A 109 11.68 23.29 -16.25
C LYS A 109 12.24 22.64 -17.53
N GLU A 110 11.94 21.36 -17.75
CA GLU A 110 12.33 20.63 -18.96
C GLU A 110 11.78 21.32 -20.22
N LEU A 111 10.51 21.71 -20.19
CA LEU A 111 9.89 22.46 -21.26
C LEU A 111 10.64 23.78 -21.51
N SER A 112 10.96 24.53 -20.46
CA SER A 112 11.70 25.80 -20.56
C SER A 112 13.08 25.61 -21.17
N GLU A 113 13.82 24.57 -20.76
CA GLU A 113 15.12 24.21 -21.32
C GLU A 113 15.01 23.84 -22.81
N SER A 114 13.96 23.11 -23.18
CA SER A 114 13.68 22.76 -24.57
C SER A 114 13.38 24.00 -25.43
N PHE A 115 12.67 25.00 -24.87
CA PHE A 115 12.41 26.28 -25.53
C PHE A 115 13.68 27.12 -25.66
N ILE A 116 14.55 27.13 -24.66
CA ILE A 116 15.83 27.85 -24.77
C ILE A 116 16.70 27.21 -25.86
N LYS A 117 16.75 25.88 -25.91
CA LYS A 117 17.62 25.15 -26.85
C LYS A 117 17.11 25.16 -28.29
N TYR A 118 15.80 25.01 -28.50
CA TYR A 118 15.21 24.82 -29.82
C TYR A 118 14.17 25.88 -30.20
N GLY A 119 13.86 26.82 -29.31
CA GLY A 119 12.86 27.86 -29.55
C GLY A 119 13.20 28.75 -30.75
N ASN A 120 14.48 29.05 -30.95
CA ASN A 120 14.94 29.83 -32.12
C ASN A 120 14.69 29.10 -33.45
N ASN A 121 14.58 27.77 -33.45
CA ASN A 121 14.31 26.96 -34.65
C ASN A 121 12.81 26.66 -34.80
N ARG A 122 11.97 27.09 -33.84
CA ARG A 122 10.53 26.90 -33.89
C ARG A 122 9.88 28.22 -34.25
N ALA A 123 9.49 28.35 -35.52
CA ALA A 123 8.55 29.39 -35.90
C ALA A 123 7.26 29.18 -35.08
N PHE A 124 6.84 30.21 -34.32
CA PHE A 124 5.48 30.23 -33.83
C PHE A 124 4.58 30.18 -35.06
N SER A 125 3.75 29.14 -35.18
CA SER A 125 2.87 29.02 -36.34
C SER A 125 2.01 30.27 -36.37
N SER A 126 2.25 31.14 -37.32
CA SER A 126 1.45 32.32 -37.56
C SER A 126 0.12 31.93 -38.22
N VAL A 127 -0.53 30.86 -37.78
CA VAL A 127 -1.88 30.53 -38.25
C VAL A 127 -2.91 31.52 -37.68
N LEU A 128 -2.48 32.48 -36.85
CA LEU A 128 -3.19 33.75 -36.58
C LEU A 128 -2.72 34.95 -37.43
N ASN A 129 -1.67 34.79 -38.23
CA ASN A 129 -1.19 35.77 -39.22
C ASN A 129 -0.60 35.05 -40.43
N SER A 130 -1.47 34.61 -41.33
CA SER A 130 -1.10 34.16 -42.67
C SER A 130 -0.44 35.31 -43.42
N ARG A 131 0.89 35.44 -43.34
CA ARG A 131 1.69 36.11 -44.36
C ARG A 131 3.18 35.77 -44.22
N ASN A 132 3.56 34.87 -45.13
CA ASN A 132 4.82 34.78 -45.88
C ASN A 132 6.13 34.62 -45.09
N ASN A 133 6.65 33.40 -45.22
CA ASN A 133 8.02 32.96 -45.02
C ASN A 133 9.08 33.98 -45.44
N GLU A 134 9.99 34.30 -44.51
CA GLU A 134 11.41 34.52 -44.83
C GLU A 134 12.22 33.79 -43.75
N GLU A 135 13.17 32.95 -44.18
CA GLU A 135 14.04 32.12 -43.34
C GLU A 135 14.86 33.00 -42.38
N GLY A 136 14.75 32.75 -41.08
CA GLY A 136 15.54 33.42 -40.05
C GLY A 136 16.91 32.79 -39.92
N ASP A 137 17.94 33.54 -40.33
CA ASP A 137 19.36 33.23 -40.09
C ASP A 137 19.67 33.25 -38.58
N GLY A 138 20.17 32.13 -38.07
CA GLY A 138 20.42 31.94 -36.64
C GLY A 138 21.76 32.53 -36.23
N GLY A 139 21.74 33.57 -35.38
CA GLY A 139 22.96 34.16 -34.81
C GLY A 139 23.66 33.24 -33.81
N GLU A 140 24.95 33.00 -34.04
CA GLU A 140 25.88 32.44 -33.05
C GLU A 140 26.12 33.43 -31.90
N TYR A 141 26.11 32.94 -30.66
CA TYR A 141 26.56 33.69 -29.50
C TYR A 141 27.77 32.98 -28.87
N ASN A 142 28.87 33.74 -28.74
CA ASN A 142 30.07 33.38 -27.98
C ASN A 142 29.84 33.48 -26.47
#